data_AF-A0A2K5TR53-F1
#
_entry.id   AF-A0A2K5TR53-F1
#
_cell.length_a   1.000
_cell.length_b   1.000
_cell.length_c   1.000
_cell.angle_alpha   90.00
_cell.angle_beta   90.00
_cell.angle_gamma   90.00
#
_symmetry.space_group_name_H-M   'P 1'
#
loop_
_entity.id
_entity.type
_entity.pdbx_description
1 polymer ?
#
loop_
_entity_poly.entity_id
_entity_poly.type
_entity_poly.pdbx_seq_one_letter_code
_entity_poly.pdbx_strand_id
1 'polypeptide(L)'
;MNLVAVMRAFNKGHGKCDCGKCKCDHGWYGDACQYPTHCDLTKKKSNQMCKNSQDIICSNAGTCHCGRCKCDNSDGSGLVYGKFCECDDRECIDDETEEICGGHGKCYCGNCYCKAGWHGDKCEFQCDITPWESKRRCTSPDGKICSNRGTCVCGECTCHDVDPTGDWGDIHGDTCECDERDCRAVYDRYSDDFCSGHGQCNCGRCDCKAGWYGKKCEHPQSCTLSPEESIRKCQGSSDLPCSGRGKCECGKCTCYPPGDRRVYGKTCECDDRRCEDLDGVVCGGHGTCSCGRCICERGWFGKLCQHPRKCNMTEEQSKNLCESADGILCSGKGSCHCGKCICSAEEWYISGEFCDCDDRDCDKHDGLICTGNGICSCGNCECWDGWNGNACEIWLGSEYP
;
A
#
# COMPACT_ATOMS: atom_id res chain seq x y z
N MET A 1 -43.82 1.49 -23.65
CA MET A 1 -44.91 1.16 -22.69
C MET A 1 -44.36 1.27 -21.28
N ASN A 2 -44.79 2.29 -20.51
CA ASN A 2 -44.11 2.68 -19.28
C ASN A 2 -44.73 1.99 -18.04
N LEU A 3 -44.35 0.74 -17.77
CA LEU A 3 -44.83 -0.04 -16.60
C LEU A 3 -44.62 0.70 -15.26
N VAL A 4 -43.65 1.61 -15.19
CA VAL A 4 -43.32 2.41 -13.99
C VAL A 4 -44.42 3.41 -13.64
N ALA A 5 -45.12 3.98 -14.64
CA ALA A 5 -46.22 4.91 -14.40
C ALA A 5 -47.42 4.22 -13.73
N VAL A 6 -47.69 2.97 -14.14
CA VAL A 6 -48.78 2.13 -13.62
C VAL A 6 -48.52 1.69 -12.17
N MET A 7 -47.29 1.29 -11.85
CA MET A 7 -46.92 0.89 -10.49
C MET A 7 -46.94 2.06 -9.48
N ARG A 8 -46.65 3.30 -9.93
CA ARG A 8 -46.68 4.48 -9.05
C ARG A 8 -48.09 4.93 -8.67
N ALA A 9 -49.09 4.73 -9.54
CA ALA A 9 -50.49 5.02 -9.21
C ALA A 9 -51.03 4.09 -8.09
N PHE A 10 -50.58 2.83 -8.07
CA PHE A 10 -50.95 1.87 -7.03
C PHE A 10 -50.46 2.25 -5.62
N ASN A 11 -49.32 2.96 -5.51
CA ASN A 11 -48.71 3.29 -4.22
C ASN A 11 -49.29 4.55 -3.54
N LYS A 12 -50.17 5.32 -4.20
CA LYS A 12 -50.77 6.54 -3.63
C LYS A 12 -52.29 6.53 -3.50
N GLY A 13 -52.99 5.60 -4.16
CA GLY A 13 -54.42 5.34 -3.90
C GLY A 13 -55.40 6.44 -4.35
N HIS A 14 -55.08 7.22 -5.39
CA HIS A 14 -55.93 8.29 -5.92
C HIS A 14 -56.43 8.04 -7.36
N GLY A 15 -56.52 6.77 -7.75
CA GLY A 15 -57.03 6.35 -9.06
C GLY A 15 -56.90 4.86 -9.31
N LYS A 16 -57.55 4.37 -10.37
CA LYS A 16 -57.54 2.96 -10.81
C LYS A 16 -56.82 2.83 -12.15
N CYS A 17 -55.94 1.83 -12.29
CA CYS A 17 -55.34 1.52 -13.58
C CYS A 17 -56.32 0.76 -14.48
N ASP A 18 -56.46 1.20 -15.72
CA ASP A 18 -57.24 0.55 -16.77
C ASP A 18 -56.39 0.47 -18.05
N CYS A 19 -56.04 -0.75 -18.47
CA CYS A 19 -55.20 -1.05 -19.64
C CYS A 19 -53.92 -0.18 -19.77
N GLY A 20 -53.21 0.02 -18.66
CA GLY A 20 -51.94 0.78 -18.66
C GLY A 20 -52.08 2.30 -18.61
N LYS A 21 -53.30 2.83 -18.49
CA LYS A 21 -53.59 4.24 -18.19
C LYS A 21 -54.20 4.39 -16.81
N CYS A 22 -53.93 5.49 -16.12
CA CYS A 22 -54.53 5.77 -14.82
C CYS A 22 -55.82 6.57 -14.98
N LYS A 23 -56.93 6.06 -14.45
CA LYS A 23 -58.17 6.81 -14.26
C LYS A 23 -58.16 7.41 -12.87
N CYS A 24 -58.08 8.73 -12.79
CA CYS A 24 -57.95 9.44 -11.52
C CYS A 24 -59.29 9.62 -10.81
N ASP A 25 -59.24 9.55 -9.48
CA ASP A 25 -60.39 9.83 -8.63
C ASP A 25 -60.74 11.33 -8.71
N HIS A 26 -61.99 11.65 -8.38
CA HIS A 26 -62.48 13.02 -8.41
C HIS A 26 -61.59 13.93 -7.54
N GLY A 27 -61.04 14.99 -8.12
CA GLY A 27 -60.12 15.90 -7.44
C GLY A 27 -58.63 15.65 -7.71
N TRP A 28 -58.28 14.69 -8.58
CA TRP A 28 -56.89 14.36 -8.94
C TRP A 28 -56.72 14.26 -10.46
N TYR A 29 -55.52 14.59 -10.95
CA TYR A 29 -55.16 14.55 -12.36
C TYR A 29 -53.65 14.27 -12.58
N GLY A 30 -53.28 14.04 -13.85
CA GLY A 30 -51.93 13.67 -14.28
C GLY A 30 -51.81 12.18 -14.63
N ASP A 31 -50.72 11.78 -15.29
CA ASP A 31 -50.55 10.44 -15.87
C ASP A 31 -50.54 9.29 -14.85
N ALA A 32 -50.26 9.61 -13.59
CA ALA A 32 -50.27 8.71 -12.44
C ALA A 32 -51.16 9.25 -11.29
N CYS A 33 -52.10 10.15 -11.60
CA CYS A 33 -53.00 10.79 -10.62
C CYS A 33 -52.27 11.48 -9.47
N GLN A 34 -51.12 12.08 -9.79
CA GLN A 34 -50.17 12.60 -8.82
C GLN A 34 -50.44 14.05 -8.40
N TYR A 35 -51.29 14.78 -9.12
CA TYR A 35 -51.58 16.20 -8.85
C TYR A 35 -53.01 16.40 -8.35
N PRO A 36 -53.22 17.11 -7.24
CA PRO A 36 -54.56 17.45 -6.77
C PRO A 36 -55.09 18.65 -7.56
N THR A 37 -56.38 18.66 -7.89
CA THR A 37 -57.04 19.76 -8.61
C THR A 37 -57.26 20.99 -7.74
N HIS A 38 -57.33 20.80 -6.41
CA HIS A 38 -57.37 21.88 -5.42
C HIS A 38 -56.16 21.82 -4.51
N CYS A 39 -55.59 22.97 -4.17
CA CYS A 39 -54.40 23.04 -3.34
C CYS A 39 -54.65 23.83 -2.06
N ASP A 40 -54.66 23.13 -0.92
CA ASP A 40 -54.83 23.72 0.41
C ASP A 40 -53.51 24.27 1.00
N LEU A 41 -52.42 24.23 0.23
CA LEU A 41 -51.10 24.70 0.65
C LEU A 41 -50.85 26.14 0.20
N THR A 42 -50.25 26.94 1.07
CA THR A 42 -49.73 28.25 0.66
C THR A 42 -48.55 28.08 -0.30
N LYS A 43 -48.35 29.05 -1.22
CA LYS A 43 -47.25 29.02 -2.20
C LYS A 43 -45.87 28.79 -1.55
N LYS A 44 -45.65 29.38 -0.37
CA LYS A 44 -44.40 29.21 0.40
C LYS A 44 -44.21 27.77 0.88
N LYS A 45 -45.25 27.15 1.47
CA LYS A 45 -45.20 25.75 1.94
C LYS A 45 -45.10 24.77 0.76
N SER A 46 -45.84 25.01 -0.31
CA SER A 46 -45.75 24.24 -1.55
C SER A 46 -44.32 24.25 -2.10
N ASN A 47 -43.72 25.43 -2.26
CA ASN A 47 -42.36 25.55 -2.79
C ASN A 47 -41.31 24.87 -1.92
N GLN A 48 -41.45 24.90 -0.58
CA GLN A 48 -40.54 24.19 0.33
C GLN A 48 -40.52 22.68 0.08
N MET A 49 -41.65 22.07 -0.30
CA MET A 49 -41.74 20.63 -0.59
C MET A 49 -41.19 20.25 -1.97
N CYS A 50 -40.95 21.24 -2.84
CA CYS A 50 -40.45 21.07 -4.19
C CYS A 50 -38.93 21.35 -4.32
N LYS A 51 -38.25 21.65 -3.22
CA LYS A 51 -36.81 21.90 -3.22
C LYS A 51 -36.00 20.61 -3.14
N ASN A 52 -34.94 20.51 -3.92
CA ASN A 52 -33.96 19.43 -3.86
C ASN A 52 -32.87 19.68 -2.79
N SER A 53 -31.83 18.83 -2.73
CA SER A 53 -30.71 18.93 -1.78
C SER A 53 -29.86 20.20 -1.92
N GLN A 54 -29.97 20.89 -3.06
CA GLN A 54 -29.29 22.15 -3.35
C GLN A 54 -30.24 23.36 -3.19
N ASP A 55 -31.38 23.20 -2.53
CA ASP A 55 -32.40 24.25 -2.32
C ASP A 55 -33.08 24.76 -3.61
N ILE A 56 -32.87 24.09 -4.76
CA ILE A 56 -33.43 24.45 -6.06
C ILE A 56 -34.82 23.84 -6.21
N ILE A 57 -35.80 24.67 -6.62
CA ILE A 57 -37.18 24.25 -6.83
C ILE A 57 -37.27 23.51 -8.16
N CYS A 58 -37.69 22.25 -8.13
CA CYS A 58 -37.89 21.41 -9.31
C CYS A 58 -36.72 21.40 -10.31
N SER A 59 -35.48 21.49 -9.78
CA SER A 59 -34.22 21.47 -10.54
C SER A 59 -34.20 22.46 -11.73
N ASN A 60 -34.99 23.54 -11.68
CA ASN A 60 -35.24 24.46 -12.80
C ASN A 60 -35.79 23.82 -14.09
N ALA A 61 -36.21 22.55 -14.05
CA ALA A 61 -36.71 21.78 -15.19
C ALA A 61 -38.21 21.43 -15.01
N GLY A 62 -38.93 22.23 -14.23
CA GLY A 62 -40.34 22.04 -13.98
C GLY A 62 -40.97 23.10 -13.09
N THR A 63 -42.27 23.00 -12.92
CA THR A 63 -43.08 23.91 -12.11
C THR A 63 -43.60 23.22 -10.85
N CYS A 64 -43.50 23.90 -9.70
CA CYS A 64 -44.03 23.37 -8.44
C CYS A 64 -45.54 23.58 -8.34
N HIS A 65 -46.29 22.48 -8.25
CA HIS A 65 -47.74 22.48 -8.08
C HIS A 65 -48.13 21.70 -6.83
N CYS A 66 -48.59 22.42 -5.80
CA CYS A 66 -49.07 21.87 -4.53
C CYS A 66 -48.10 20.86 -3.87
N GLY A 67 -46.84 21.27 -3.73
CA GLY A 67 -45.79 20.49 -3.10
C GLY A 67 -45.24 19.33 -3.94
N ARG A 68 -45.51 19.33 -5.26
CA ARG A 68 -44.99 18.35 -6.22
C ARG A 68 -44.49 19.05 -7.48
N CYS A 69 -43.36 18.58 -8.01
CA CYS A 69 -42.83 19.11 -9.25
C CYS A 69 -43.54 18.50 -10.46
N LYS A 70 -43.95 19.36 -11.38
CA LYS A 70 -44.44 19.01 -12.71
C LYS A 70 -43.33 19.33 -13.71
N CYS A 71 -42.68 18.29 -14.21
CA CYS A 71 -41.53 18.44 -15.10
C CYS A 71 -41.93 18.92 -16.49
N ASP A 72 -41.12 19.80 -17.05
CA ASP A 72 -41.37 20.43 -18.34
C ASP A 72 -40.96 19.47 -19.46
N ASN A 73 -41.97 18.88 -20.09
CA ASN A 73 -41.82 18.02 -21.25
C ASN A 73 -42.59 18.66 -22.42
N SER A 74 -42.00 19.70 -23.02
CA SER A 74 -42.58 20.53 -24.08
C SER A 74 -43.09 19.72 -25.26
N ASP A 75 -42.42 18.61 -25.59
CA ASP A 75 -42.71 17.81 -26.79
C ASP A 75 -43.42 16.49 -26.46
N GLY A 76 -43.85 16.30 -25.21
CA GLY A 76 -44.47 15.04 -24.75
C GLY A 76 -43.50 13.86 -24.69
N SER A 77 -42.20 14.10 -24.84
CA SER A 77 -41.13 13.08 -24.86
C SER A 77 -40.96 12.35 -23.53
N GLY A 78 -41.33 12.99 -22.41
CA GLY A 78 -41.24 12.39 -21.07
C GLY A 78 -39.81 12.13 -20.61
N LEU A 79 -38.82 12.80 -21.22
CA LEU A 79 -37.38 12.64 -20.97
C LEU A 79 -36.93 13.34 -19.68
N VAL A 80 -37.67 14.36 -19.23
CA VAL A 80 -37.42 15.00 -17.94
C VAL A 80 -38.33 14.41 -16.88
N TYR A 81 -37.74 13.76 -15.88
CA TYR A 81 -38.47 13.08 -14.82
C TYR A 81 -37.71 13.12 -13.49
N GLY A 82 -38.30 12.50 -12.46
CA GLY A 82 -37.77 12.52 -11.10
C GLY A 82 -38.75 13.14 -10.12
N LYS A 83 -38.43 13.14 -8.83
CA LYS A 83 -39.31 13.76 -7.81
C LYS A 83 -39.27 15.28 -7.90
N PHE A 84 -38.11 15.81 -8.26
CA PHE A 84 -37.76 17.20 -8.38
C PHE A 84 -37.33 17.55 -9.81
N CYS A 85 -37.65 16.73 -10.82
CA CYS A 85 -37.23 16.92 -12.22
C CYS A 85 -35.71 16.95 -12.39
N GLU A 86 -35.01 16.15 -11.60
CA GLU A 86 -33.55 16.05 -11.53
C GLU A 86 -32.93 15.18 -12.63
N CYS A 87 -33.73 14.40 -13.35
CA CYS A 87 -33.26 13.54 -14.43
C CYS A 87 -33.67 14.11 -15.79
N ASP A 88 -32.70 14.21 -16.70
CA ASP A 88 -32.90 14.67 -18.06
C ASP A 88 -32.26 13.70 -19.06
N ASP A 89 -33.08 12.83 -19.64
CA ASP A 89 -32.60 11.84 -20.61
C ASP A 89 -32.34 12.43 -22.01
N ARG A 90 -32.54 13.74 -22.21
CA ARG A 90 -32.13 14.42 -23.45
C ARG A 90 -30.62 14.40 -23.64
N GLU A 91 -29.86 14.36 -22.55
CA GLU A 91 -28.39 14.27 -22.57
C GLU A 91 -27.89 12.98 -23.24
N CYS A 92 -28.72 11.93 -23.23
CA CYS A 92 -28.40 10.65 -23.85
C CYS A 92 -28.69 10.59 -25.36
N ILE A 93 -29.29 11.62 -25.96
CA ILE A 93 -29.60 11.63 -27.39
C ILE A 93 -28.31 11.86 -28.16
N ASP A 94 -28.03 10.97 -29.09
CA ASP A 94 -26.90 11.09 -30.00
C ASP A 94 -27.19 12.10 -31.13
N ASP A 95 -26.23 12.97 -31.40
CA ASP A 95 -26.44 14.10 -32.31
C ASP A 95 -26.40 13.67 -33.79
N GLU A 96 -25.79 12.52 -34.10
CA GLU A 96 -25.68 11.99 -35.47
C GLU A 96 -26.88 11.10 -35.83
N THR A 97 -27.27 10.24 -34.91
CA THR A 97 -28.34 9.24 -35.11
C THR A 97 -29.71 9.71 -34.64
N GLU A 98 -29.77 10.76 -33.82
CA GLU A 98 -30.98 11.23 -33.11
C GLU A 98 -31.60 10.15 -32.20
N GLU A 99 -30.87 9.07 -31.91
CA GLU A 99 -31.32 7.96 -31.07
C GLU A 99 -30.79 8.08 -29.63
N ILE A 100 -31.57 7.58 -28.66
CA ILE A 100 -31.13 7.50 -27.26
C ILE A 100 -30.04 6.43 -27.15
N CYS A 101 -28.86 6.85 -26.68
CA CYS A 101 -27.67 6.03 -26.56
C CYS A 101 -27.32 5.34 -27.89
N GLY A 102 -27.41 6.07 -29.01
CA GLY A 102 -27.10 5.59 -30.36
C GLY A 102 -27.87 4.33 -30.79
N GLY A 103 -28.99 4.00 -30.13
CA GLY A 103 -29.73 2.74 -30.33
C GLY A 103 -29.12 1.52 -29.63
N HIS A 104 -27.95 1.68 -29.04
CA HIS A 104 -27.13 0.60 -28.47
C HIS A 104 -27.09 0.59 -26.94
N GLY A 105 -27.92 1.37 -26.27
CA GLY A 105 -27.98 1.42 -24.80
C GLY A 105 -29.37 1.65 -24.22
N LYS A 106 -29.39 1.89 -22.91
CA LYS A 106 -30.55 2.42 -22.18
C LYS A 106 -30.07 3.64 -21.39
N CYS A 107 -30.79 4.76 -21.53
CA CYS A 107 -30.53 5.94 -20.71
C CYS A 107 -31.19 5.78 -19.34
N TYR A 108 -30.48 6.18 -18.29
CA TYR A 108 -31.06 6.40 -16.97
C TYR A 108 -30.51 7.70 -16.40
N CYS A 109 -31.36 8.71 -16.28
CA CYS A 109 -31.03 9.99 -15.65
C CYS A 109 -29.79 10.63 -16.27
N GLY A 110 -29.80 10.79 -17.61
CA GLY A 110 -28.70 11.40 -18.38
C GLY A 110 -27.47 10.50 -18.61
N ASN A 111 -27.46 9.26 -18.12
CA ASN A 111 -26.34 8.34 -18.28
C ASN A 111 -26.71 7.14 -19.16
N CYS A 112 -25.92 6.88 -20.19
CA CYS A 112 -26.13 5.73 -21.07
C CYS A 112 -25.50 4.45 -20.52
N TYR A 113 -26.30 3.39 -20.47
CA TYR A 113 -25.87 2.04 -20.10
C TYR A 113 -25.86 1.18 -21.36
N CYS A 114 -24.67 0.98 -21.91
CA CYS A 114 -24.48 0.34 -23.20
C CYS A 114 -24.75 -1.18 -23.16
N LYS A 115 -25.21 -1.69 -24.30
CA LYS A 115 -25.29 -3.14 -24.56
C LYS A 115 -23.86 -3.70 -24.65
N ALA A 116 -23.73 -5.00 -24.40
CA ALA A 116 -22.42 -5.66 -24.46
C ALA A 116 -21.76 -5.48 -25.84
N GLY A 117 -20.50 -5.05 -25.83
CA GLY A 117 -19.73 -4.77 -27.05
C GLY A 117 -19.86 -3.34 -27.58
N TRP A 118 -20.61 -2.47 -26.89
CA TRP A 118 -20.72 -1.04 -27.18
C TRP A 118 -20.17 -0.21 -26.03
N HIS A 119 -19.56 0.93 -26.33
CA HIS A 119 -19.02 1.88 -25.37
C HIS A 119 -19.08 3.32 -25.90
N GLY A 120 -18.64 4.28 -25.09
CA GLY A 120 -18.81 5.72 -25.33
C GLY A 120 -19.89 6.31 -24.42
N ASP A 121 -19.91 7.63 -24.30
CA ASP A 121 -20.86 8.34 -23.44
C ASP A 121 -22.30 8.21 -23.95
N LYS A 122 -22.47 7.98 -25.26
CA LYS A 122 -23.75 7.72 -25.93
C LYS A 122 -23.81 6.33 -26.57
N CYS A 123 -22.93 5.40 -26.20
CA CYS A 123 -22.85 4.03 -26.76
C CYS A 123 -22.66 3.95 -28.29
N GLU A 124 -21.96 4.91 -28.87
CA GLU A 124 -21.76 5.10 -30.30
C GLU A 124 -20.64 4.22 -30.89
N PHE A 125 -19.76 3.67 -30.04
CA PHE A 125 -18.61 2.88 -30.49
C PHE A 125 -18.80 1.39 -30.27
N GLN A 126 -18.58 0.60 -31.32
CA GLN A 126 -18.59 -0.86 -31.26
C GLN A 126 -17.17 -1.40 -31.09
N CYS A 127 -16.99 -2.36 -30.18
CA CYS A 127 -15.75 -3.11 -30.08
C CYS A 127 -15.59 -4.08 -31.27
N ASP A 128 -14.39 -4.12 -31.86
CA ASP A 128 -14.01 -5.10 -32.90
C ASP A 128 -13.87 -6.53 -32.36
N ILE A 129 -13.82 -6.68 -31.04
CA ILE A 129 -13.68 -7.95 -30.35
C ILE A 129 -14.95 -8.30 -29.57
N THR A 130 -15.22 -9.59 -29.39
CA THR A 130 -16.43 -10.00 -28.68
C THR A 130 -16.31 -9.74 -27.17
N PRO A 131 -17.43 -9.58 -26.43
CA PRO A 131 -17.42 -9.25 -25.00
C PRO A 131 -16.59 -10.21 -24.14
N TRP A 132 -16.47 -11.48 -24.54
CA TRP A 132 -15.68 -12.47 -23.82
C TRP A 132 -14.16 -12.20 -23.88
N GLU A 133 -13.67 -11.56 -24.94
CA GLU A 133 -12.24 -11.32 -25.20
C GLU A 133 -11.88 -10.07 -24.48
N SER A 134 -12.75 -9.06 -24.59
CA SER A 134 -12.63 -7.84 -23.83
C SER A 134 -12.45 -8.19 -22.35
N LYS A 135 -13.36 -9.02 -21.81
CA LYS A 135 -13.24 -9.54 -20.44
C LYS A 135 -11.92 -10.29 -20.21
N ARG A 136 -11.54 -11.22 -21.09
CA ARG A 136 -10.33 -12.04 -20.94
C ARG A 136 -9.05 -11.20 -20.95
N ARG A 137 -8.92 -10.23 -21.85
CA ARG A 137 -7.74 -9.35 -21.99
C ARG A 137 -7.59 -8.41 -20.80
N CYS A 138 -8.71 -7.91 -20.27
CA CYS A 138 -8.71 -7.09 -19.07
C CYS A 138 -8.63 -7.88 -17.76
N THR A 139 -8.59 -9.22 -17.79
CA THR A 139 -8.51 -10.02 -16.56
C THR A 139 -7.07 -10.03 -16.06
N SER A 140 -6.86 -9.38 -14.92
CA SER A 140 -5.60 -9.31 -14.20
C SER A 140 -5.16 -10.69 -13.64
N PRO A 141 -3.87 -10.86 -13.28
CA PRO A 141 -3.37 -12.11 -12.68
C PRO A 141 -4.08 -12.52 -11.38
N ASP A 142 -4.64 -11.55 -10.65
CA ASP A 142 -5.43 -11.77 -9.44
C ASP A 142 -6.89 -12.19 -9.71
N GLY A 143 -7.25 -12.34 -11.00
CA GLY A 143 -8.58 -12.74 -11.46
C GLY A 143 -9.61 -11.61 -11.51
N LYS A 144 -9.21 -10.37 -11.22
CA LYS A 144 -10.10 -9.20 -11.29
C LYS A 144 -10.04 -8.55 -12.66
N ILE A 145 -11.04 -7.72 -12.98
CA ILE A 145 -11.02 -6.92 -14.21
C ILE A 145 -10.29 -5.61 -13.92
N CYS A 146 -9.21 -5.35 -14.65
CA CYS A 146 -8.33 -4.20 -14.47
C CYS A 146 -7.94 -3.97 -13.00
N SER A 147 -7.67 -5.04 -12.26
CA SER A 147 -7.33 -5.03 -10.82
C SER A 147 -8.34 -4.30 -9.91
N ASN A 148 -9.58 -4.07 -10.37
CA ASN A 148 -10.55 -3.14 -9.76
C ASN A 148 -10.03 -1.70 -9.60
N ARG A 149 -9.02 -1.33 -10.38
CA ARG A 149 -8.34 -0.03 -10.36
C ARG A 149 -8.40 0.68 -11.71
N GLY A 150 -9.22 0.17 -12.63
CA GLY A 150 -9.48 0.77 -13.93
C GLY A 150 -10.77 0.25 -14.56
N THR A 151 -11.13 0.85 -15.69
CA THR A 151 -12.27 0.47 -16.51
C THR A 151 -11.81 -0.32 -17.72
N CYS A 152 -12.41 -1.48 -17.98
CA CYS A 152 -12.14 -2.27 -19.18
C CYS A 152 -13.00 -1.78 -20.36
N VAL A 153 -12.36 -1.36 -21.45
CA VAL A 153 -13.01 -0.97 -22.70
C VAL A 153 -12.35 -1.73 -23.86
N CYS A 154 -13.13 -2.52 -24.60
CA CYS A 154 -12.66 -3.31 -25.75
C CYS A 154 -11.34 -4.07 -25.54
N GLY A 155 -11.13 -4.65 -24.35
CA GLY A 155 -9.95 -5.44 -24.03
C GLY A 155 -8.72 -4.65 -23.60
N GLU A 156 -8.88 -3.35 -23.38
CA GLU A 156 -7.85 -2.47 -22.83
C GLU A 156 -8.34 -1.87 -21.51
N CYS A 157 -7.45 -1.75 -20.53
CA CYS A 157 -7.75 -1.17 -19.24
C CYS A 157 -7.37 0.31 -19.22
N THR A 158 -8.34 1.18 -18.97
CA THR A 158 -8.10 2.59 -18.63
C THR A 158 -7.98 2.70 -17.11
N CYS A 159 -6.76 2.90 -16.63
CA CYS A 159 -6.49 3.01 -15.19
C CYS A 159 -7.02 4.32 -14.61
N HIS A 160 -7.46 4.28 -13.36
CA HIS A 160 -7.88 5.48 -12.65
C HIS A 160 -6.65 6.26 -12.16
N ASP A 161 -6.71 7.59 -12.22
CA ASP A 161 -5.60 8.46 -11.79
C ASP A 161 -5.37 8.41 -10.27
N VAL A 162 -6.37 7.97 -9.50
CA VAL A 162 -6.34 7.91 -8.04
C VAL A 162 -6.92 6.59 -7.54
N ASP A 163 -6.19 5.94 -6.63
CA ASP A 163 -6.73 4.84 -5.85
C ASP A 163 -7.92 5.36 -5.00
N PRO A 164 -8.99 4.57 -4.78
CA PRO A 164 -10.10 4.93 -3.90
C PRO A 164 -9.69 5.41 -2.50
N THR A 165 -8.49 5.09 -2.02
CA THR A 165 -7.95 5.59 -0.75
C THR A 165 -7.40 7.02 -0.81
N GLY A 166 -7.18 7.58 -2.01
CA GLY A 166 -6.79 8.97 -2.24
C GLY A 166 -5.34 9.33 -1.90
N ASP A 167 -4.50 8.35 -1.57
CA ASP A 167 -3.14 8.60 -1.06
C ASP A 167 -2.04 8.59 -2.14
N TRP A 168 -2.26 7.98 -3.32
CA TRP A 168 -1.20 7.78 -4.33
C TRP A 168 -1.75 7.89 -5.75
N GLY A 169 -1.00 8.56 -6.64
CA GLY A 169 -1.34 8.77 -8.04
C GLY A 169 -0.41 7.95 -8.94
N ASP A 170 -0.87 7.64 -10.16
CA ASP A 170 -0.18 6.87 -11.21
C ASP A 170 -0.34 5.34 -11.11
N ILE A 171 -1.60 4.88 -11.11
CA ILE A 171 -1.93 3.47 -11.38
C ILE A 171 -1.66 3.18 -12.86
N HIS A 172 -0.91 2.11 -13.14
CA HIS A 172 -0.51 1.74 -14.49
C HIS A 172 -0.39 0.21 -14.65
N GLY A 173 0.04 -0.22 -15.84
CA GLY A 173 0.12 -1.63 -16.25
C GLY A 173 -1.04 -2.03 -17.16
N ASP A 174 -0.86 -3.10 -17.92
CA ASP A 174 -1.84 -3.54 -18.93
C ASP A 174 -3.21 -3.87 -18.32
N THR A 175 -3.24 -4.22 -17.03
CA THR A 175 -4.46 -4.51 -16.28
C THR A 175 -4.55 -3.69 -14.99
N CYS A 176 -3.92 -2.50 -14.95
CA CYS A 176 -3.91 -1.58 -13.80
C CYS A 176 -3.46 -2.22 -12.48
N GLU A 177 -2.58 -3.21 -12.58
CA GLU A 177 -2.13 -3.99 -11.44
C GLU A 177 -1.04 -3.29 -10.62
N CYS A 178 -0.49 -2.20 -11.13
CA CYS A 178 0.70 -1.56 -10.57
C CYS A 178 0.48 -0.11 -10.17
N ASP A 179 1.25 0.32 -9.18
CA ASP A 179 1.39 1.69 -8.74
C ASP A 179 2.83 1.98 -8.26
N GLU A 180 3.09 3.19 -7.77
CA GLU A 180 4.42 3.61 -7.31
C GLU A 180 5.05 2.67 -6.25
N ARG A 181 4.24 1.91 -5.49
CA ARG A 181 4.76 0.98 -4.47
C ARG A 181 5.50 -0.20 -5.08
N ASP A 182 5.08 -0.65 -6.25
CA ASP A 182 5.71 -1.78 -6.94
C ASP A 182 7.14 -1.43 -7.35
N CYS A 183 7.39 -0.15 -7.62
CA CYS A 183 8.70 0.37 -8.00
C CYS A 183 9.65 0.63 -6.81
N ARG A 184 9.18 0.53 -5.57
CA ARG A 184 10.03 0.70 -4.37
C ARG A 184 11.19 -0.29 -4.33
N ALA A 185 11.02 -1.47 -4.93
CA ALA A 185 12.08 -2.46 -5.01
C ALA A 185 13.27 -1.99 -5.88
N VAL A 186 13.02 -1.19 -6.92
CA VAL A 186 14.01 -0.72 -7.88
C VAL A 186 14.48 0.71 -7.61
N TYR A 187 13.86 1.41 -6.67
CA TYR A 187 14.38 2.66 -6.14
C TYR A 187 15.80 2.47 -5.59
N ASP A 188 16.68 3.38 -5.96
CA ASP A 188 18.04 3.46 -5.46
C ASP A 188 18.19 4.72 -4.60
N ARG A 189 18.32 4.52 -3.28
CA ARG A 189 18.49 5.60 -2.30
C ARG A 189 19.76 6.42 -2.54
N TYR A 190 20.78 5.87 -3.20
CA TYR A 190 22.05 6.58 -3.41
C TYR A 190 22.03 7.51 -4.62
N SER A 191 21.26 7.19 -5.64
CA SER A 191 21.01 8.10 -6.78
C SER A 191 19.75 8.95 -6.60
N ASP A 192 18.91 8.61 -5.62
CA ASP A 192 17.57 9.18 -5.43
C ASP A 192 16.69 9.05 -6.69
N ASP A 193 16.85 7.94 -7.40
CA ASP A 193 16.19 7.67 -8.69
C ASP A 193 15.65 6.24 -8.74
N PHE A 194 14.59 6.04 -9.53
CA PHE A 194 14.16 4.71 -9.96
C PHE A 194 15.01 4.23 -11.13
N CYS A 195 15.34 2.94 -11.17
CA CYS A 195 16.10 2.36 -12.28
C CYS A 195 17.40 3.11 -12.60
N SER A 196 18.09 3.61 -11.56
CA SER A 196 19.31 4.43 -11.68
C SER A 196 19.17 5.63 -12.64
N GLY A 197 17.96 6.13 -12.91
CA GLY A 197 17.70 7.21 -13.90
C GLY A 197 17.81 6.78 -15.37
N HIS A 198 18.14 5.51 -15.62
CA HIS A 198 18.43 4.96 -16.94
C HIS A 198 17.36 4.00 -17.47
N GLY A 199 16.17 4.02 -16.87
CA GLY A 199 15.04 3.23 -17.31
C GLY A 199 13.71 3.76 -16.78
N GLN A 200 12.62 3.16 -17.23
CA GLN A 200 11.29 3.36 -16.68
C GLN A 200 10.93 2.14 -15.83
N CYS A 201 10.35 2.36 -14.67
CA CYS A 201 9.84 1.25 -13.86
C CYS A 201 8.47 0.84 -14.36
N ASN A 202 8.31 -0.45 -14.63
CA ASN A 202 7.07 -1.11 -15.00
C ASN A 202 6.85 -2.26 -14.02
N CYS A 203 5.93 -2.10 -13.08
CA CYS A 203 5.51 -3.16 -12.14
C CYS A 203 6.69 -3.79 -11.35
N GLY A 204 7.56 -2.94 -10.82
CA GLY A 204 8.74 -3.38 -10.05
C GLY A 204 9.89 -3.93 -10.89
N ARG A 205 9.80 -3.85 -12.22
CA ARG A 205 10.89 -4.15 -13.15
C ARG A 205 11.33 -2.89 -13.89
N CYS A 206 12.62 -2.77 -14.16
CA CYS A 206 13.13 -1.67 -14.95
C CYS A 206 13.24 -2.03 -16.43
N ASP A 207 12.64 -1.19 -17.28
CA ASP A 207 12.86 -1.20 -18.72
C ASP A 207 13.94 -0.17 -19.06
N CYS A 208 15.13 -0.69 -19.36
CA CYS A 208 16.33 0.13 -19.54
C CYS A 208 16.33 0.84 -20.90
N LYS A 209 16.76 2.10 -20.89
CA LYS A 209 17.06 2.86 -22.09
C LYS A 209 18.18 2.17 -22.89
N ALA A 210 18.19 2.38 -24.20
CA ALA A 210 19.21 1.82 -25.08
C ALA A 210 20.63 2.14 -24.57
N GLY A 211 21.50 1.12 -24.53
CA GLY A 211 22.86 1.25 -24.01
C GLY A 211 22.99 1.03 -22.50
N TRP A 212 21.92 0.70 -21.78
CA TRP A 212 21.95 0.35 -20.35
C TRP A 212 21.40 -1.07 -20.10
N TYR A 213 21.89 -1.72 -19.05
CA TYR A 213 21.44 -3.04 -18.63
C TYR A 213 21.61 -3.25 -17.11
N GLY A 214 21.11 -4.37 -16.61
CA GLY A 214 21.05 -4.68 -15.18
C GLY A 214 19.63 -4.65 -14.64
N LYS A 215 19.42 -5.11 -13.40
CA LYS A 215 18.07 -5.21 -12.82
C LYS A 215 17.46 -3.83 -12.52
N LYS A 216 18.32 -2.85 -12.26
CA LYS A 216 18.00 -1.45 -12.01
C LYS A 216 18.57 -0.54 -13.09
N CYS A 217 18.89 -1.04 -14.28
CA CYS A 217 19.56 -0.29 -15.35
C CYS A 217 20.85 0.39 -14.89
N GLU A 218 21.58 -0.31 -14.02
CA GLU A 218 22.70 0.26 -13.31
C GLU A 218 23.96 0.34 -14.17
N HIS A 219 24.10 -0.51 -15.21
CA HIS A 219 25.32 -0.67 -15.98
C HIS A 219 25.22 -0.16 -17.42
N PRO A 220 26.24 0.55 -17.93
CA PRO A 220 26.33 0.90 -19.33
C PRO A 220 26.82 -0.30 -20.16
N GLN A 221 26.22 -0.55 -21.32
CA GLN A 221 26.63 -1.62 -22.26
C GLN A 221 28.02 -1.39 -22.85
N SER A 222 28.40 -0.13 -23.07
CA SER A 222 29.76 0.25 -23.46
C SER A 222 30.43 1.02 -22.34
N CYS A 223 31.59 0.54 -21.90
CA CYS A 223 32.36 1.22 -20.88
C CYS A 223 33.31 2.23 -21.52
N THR A 224 33.17 3.50 -21.13
CA THR A 224 34.06 4.59 -21.58
C THR A 224 35.30 4.74 -20.70
N LEU A 225 35.36 4.01 -19.57
CA LEU A 225 36.46 4.08 -18.62
C LEU A 225 37.53 3.04 -18.94
N SER A 226 38.79 3.37 -18.62
CA SER A 226 39.84 2.36 -18.56
C SER A 226 39.59 1.35 -17.43
N PRO A 227 40.14 0.13 -17.52
CA PRO A 227 40.03 -0.87 -16.45
C PRO A 227 40.48 -0.33 -15.08
N GLU A 228 41.56 0.45 -15.06
CA GLU A 228 42.13 1.01 -13.83
C GLU A 228 41.23 2.09 -13.21
N GLU A 229 40.66 2.98 -14.03
CA GLU A 229 39.70 3.99 -13.57
C GLU A 229 38.40 3.36 -13.07
N SER A 230 37.94 2.31 -13.74
CA SER A 230 36.79 1.51 -13.31
C SER A 230 37.04 0.94 -11.91
N ILE A 231 38.17 0.29 -11.69
CA ILE A 231 38.52 -0.30 -10.37
C ILE A 231 38.61 0.77 -9.29
N ARG A 232 39.27 1.91 -9.58
CA ARG A 232 39.40 3.03 -8.62
C ARG A 232 38.04 3.57 -8.18
N LYS A 233 37.07 3.69 -9.10
CA LYS A 233 35.71 4.14 -8.77
C LYS A 233 34.97 3.14 -7.87
N CYS A 234 35.19 1.85 -8.07
CA CYS A 234 34.58 0.79 -7.27
C CYS A 234 35.24 0.59 -5.89
N GLN A 235 36.46 1.08 -5.70
CA GLN A 235 37.24 0.88 -4.48
C GLN A 235 36.70 1.70 -3.30
N GLY A 236 36.27 2.94 -3.55
CA GLY A 236 35.71 3.81 -2.51
C GLY A 236 36.69 4.02 -1.35
N SER A 237 36.26 3.70 -0.13
CA SER A 237 37.07 3.77 1.10
C SER A 237 37.72 2.43 1.49
N SER A 238 37.50 1.38 0.72
CA SER A 238 38.01 0.02 0.98
C SER A 238 39.30 -0.22 0.20
N ASP A 239 40.18 -1.10 0.68
CA ASP A 239 41.36 -1.52 -0.08
C ASP A 239 41.01 -2.42 -1.28
N LEU A 240 39.84 -3.06 -1.24
CA LEU A 240 39.32 -3.93 -2.29
C LEU A 240 38.17 -3.26 -3.07
N PRO A 241 38.08 -3.47 -4.40
CA PRO A 241 36.95 -3.01 -5.19
C PRO A 241 35.65 -3.65 -4.69
N CYS A 242 34.59 -2.85 -4.59
CA CYS A 242 33.28 -3.24 -4.09
C CYS A 242 33.35 -3.93 -2.71
N SER A 243 34.28 -3.49 -1.85
CA SER A 243 34.53 -4.06 -0.53
C SER A 243 34.79 -5.58 -0.53
N GLY A 244 35.19 -6.15 -1.67
CA GLY A 244 35.33 -7.60 -1.87
C GLY A 244 34.00 -8.38 -1.87
N ARG A 245 32.86 -7.68 -1.85
CA ARG A 245 31.51 -8.23 -1.73
C ARG A 245 30.68 -8.06 -3.00
N GLY A 246 31.31 -7.70 -4.11
CA GLY A 246 30.62 -7.46 -5.37
C GLY A 246 31.53 -7.50 -6.58
N LYS A 247 30.91 -7.46 -7.75
CA LYS A 247 31.58 -7.32 -9.05
C LYS A 247 31.66 -5.85 -9.43
N CYS A 248 32.85 -5.39 -9.81
CA CYS A 248 33.01 -4.06 -10.39
C CYS A 248 32.86 -4.11 -11.91
N GLU A 249 31.93 -3.33 -12.45
CA GLU A 249 31.70 -3.19 -13.89
C GLU A 249 31.56 -1.69 -14.23
N CYS A 250 32.48 -1.18 -15.04
CA CYS A 250 32.54 0.22 -15.46
C CYS A 250 32.42 1.26 -14.33
N GLY A 251 33.10 1.04 -13.21
CA GLY A 251 33.08 1.93 -12.07
C GLY A 251 31.83 1.84 -11.19
N LYS A 252 30.98 0.83 -11.40
CA LYS A 252 29.81 0.54 -10.57
C LYS A 252 29.86 -0.89 -10.01
N CYS A 253 29.36 -1.04 -8.79
CA CYS A 253 29.39 -2.31 -8.07
C CYS A 253 28.05 -3.05 -8.14
N THR A 254 28.10 -4.33 -8.48
CA THR A 254 26.99 -5.28 -8.31
C THR A 254 27.28 -6.14 -7.09
N CYS A 255 26.53 -5.94 -6.00
CA CYS A 255 26.76 -6.68 -4.75
C CYS A 255 26.32 -8.15 -4.86
N TYR A 256 27.04 -9.03 -4.18
CA TYR A 256 26.78 -10.45 -4.13
C TYR A 256 26.08 -10.86 -2.82
N PRO A 257 25.26 -11.93 -2.84
CA PRO A 257 24.80 -12.63 -4.03
C PRO A 257 23.78 -11.78 -4.83
N PRO A 258 23.76 -11.86 -6.17
CA PRO A 258 22.96 -10.96 -6.98
C PRO A 258 21.47 -11.22 -6.76
N GLY A 259 20.75 -10.22 -6.24
CA GLY A 259 19.34 -10.32 -5.86
C GLY A 259 19.10 -10.41 -4.35
N ASP A 260 20.14 -10.62 -3.55
CA ASP A 260 20.07 -10.43 -2.11
C ASP A 260 20.17 -8.94 -1.79
N ARG A 261 19.17 -8.42 -1.07
CA ARG A 261 19.09 -7.00 -0.72
C ARG A 261 19.87 -6.65 0.54
N ARG A 262 20.39 -7.65 1.26
CA ARG A 262 21.09 -7.48 2.54
C ARG A 262 22.45 -6.80 2.38
N VAL A 263 23.14 -7.03 1.26
CA VAL A 263 24.40 -6.35 0.94
C VAL A 263 24.12 -5.23 -0.03
N TYR A 264 24.43 -4.00 0.36
CA TYR A 264 24.11 -2.81 -0.41
C TYR A 264 25.15 -1.71 -0.16
N GLY A 265 24.97 -0.58 -0.81
CA GLY A 265 25.93 0.51 -0.81
C GLY A 265 26.56 0.72 -2.17
N LYS A 266 27.13 1.91 -2.39
CA LYS A 266 27.75 2.26 -3.67
C LYS A 266 28.94 1.35 -4.00
N THR A 267 29.60 0.87 -2.95
CA THR A 267 30.75 -0.02 -2.99
C THR A 267 30.49 -1.33 -2.23
N CYS A 268 29.23 -1.71 -2.01
CA CYS A 268 28.84 -2.92 -1.27
C CYS A 268 29.39 -2.96 0.17
N GLU A 269 29.52 -1.80 0.80
CA GLU A 269 30.11 -1.62 2.13
C GLU A 269 29.15 -1.98 3.28
N CYS A 270 27.84 -2.01 3.02
CA CYS A 270 26.80 -2.25 4.01
C CYS A 270 26.26 -3.68 3.94
N ASP A 271 25.94 -4.24 5.10
CA ASP A 271 25.41 -5.59 5.24
C ASP A 271 24.43 -5.67 6.41
N ASP A 272 23.17 -5.93 6.11
CA ASP A 272 22.09 -6.02 7.10
C ASP A 272 22.30 -7.13 8.13
N ARG A 273 23.10 -8.15 7.80
CA ARG A 273 23.44 -9.23 8.74
C ARG A 273 24.16 -8.73 9.99
N ARG A 274 24.79 -7.56 9.92
CA ARG A 274 25.41 -6.91 11.08
C ARG A 274 24.40 -6.39 12.11
N CYS A 275 23.12 -6.35 11.73
CA CYS A 275 22.00 -5.94 12.56
C CYS A 275 21.10 -7.13 12.94
N GLU A 276 21.47 -8.37 12.61
CA GLU A 276 20.74 -9.56 13.02
C GLU A 276 20.98 -9.84 14.52
N ASP A 277 19.93 -10.30 15.21
CA ASP A 277 20.06 -10.89 16.55
C ASP A 277 20.49 -12.37 16.47
N LEU A 278 20.50 -13.05 17.62
CA LEU A 278 20.88 -14.47 17.70
C LEU A 278 19.95 -15.39 16.90
N ASP A 279 18.71 -14.96 16.66
CA ASP A 279 17.69 -15.70 15.90
C ASP A 279 17.72 -15.34 14.40
N GLY A 280 18.63 -14.47 13.97
CA GLY A 280 18.75 -14.02 12.59
C GLY A 280 17.75 -12.93 12.20
N VAL A 281 17.08 -12.29 13.16
CA VAL A 281 16.09 -11.24 12.92
C VAL A 281 16.78 -9.88 12.87
N VAL A 282 16.68 -9.20 11.72
CA VAL A 282 17.24 -7.86 11.55
C VAL A 282 16.50 -6.85 12.42
N CYS A 283 17.23 -6.17 13.31
CA CYS A 283 16.70 -5.15 14.22
C CYS A 283 15.46 -5.60 15.00
N GLY A 284 15.43 -6.87 15.42
CA GLY A 284 14.33 -7.45 16.20
C GLY A 284 12.97 -7.39 15.51
N GLY A 285 12.92 -7.14 14.19
CA GLY A 285 11.68 -6.94 13.44
C GLY A 285 10.98 -5.60 13.67
N HIS A 286 11.61 -4.69 14.42
CA HIS A 286 11.03 -3.41 14.87
C HIS A 286 11.87 -2.21 14.46
N GLY A 287 12.59 -2.33 13.35
CA GLY A 287 13.47 -1.30 12.85
C GLY A 287 14.03 -1.61 11.48
N THR A 288 14.74 -0.64 10.92
CA THR A 288 15.46 -0.79 9.65
C THR A 288 16.96 -0.71 9.92
N CYS A 289 17.73 -1.67 9.41
CA CYS A 289 19.19 -1.60 9.48
C CYS A 289 19.72 -0.53 8.52
N SER A 290 20.60 0.32 9.04
CA SER A 290 21.31 1.34 8.29
C SER A 290 22.81 1.13 8.46
N CYS A 291 23.37 0.26 7.62
CA CYS A 291 24.80 -0.02 7.51
C CYS A 291 25.43 -0.42 8.85
N GLY A 292 24.80 -1.37 9.56
CA GLY A 292 25.28 -1.86 10.87
C GLY A 292 24.71 -1.13 12.08
N ARG A 293 23.77 -0.19 11.89
CA ARG A 293 23.03 0.44 12.98
C ARG A 293 21.52 0.34 12.77
N CYS A 294 20.80 -0.15 13.77
CA CYS A 294 19.34 -0.20 13.71
C CYS A 294 18.70 1.17 13.95
N ILE A 295 17.77 1.53 13.07
CA ILE A 295 16.87 2.67 13.22
C ILE A 295 15.52 2.11 13.66
N CYS A 296 15.19 2.30 14.94
CA CYS A 296 14.00 1.71 15.53
C CYS A 296 12.72 2.45 15.13
N GLU A 297 11.65 1.68 14.97
CA GLU A 297 10.31 2.20 14.78
C GLU A 297 9.80 2.95 16.02
N ARG A 298 8.75 3.76 15.83
CA ARG A 298 8.15 4.50 16.93
C ARG A 298 7.67 3.55 18.01
N GLY A 299 8.16 3.75 19.23
CA GLY A 299 7.82 2.91 20.36
C GLY A 299 8.77 1.74 20.61
N TRP A 300 9.89 1.64 19.88
CA TRP A 300 10.95 0.66 20.12
C TRP A 300 12.29 1.35 20.36
N PHE A 301 13.20 0.66 21.05
CA PHE A 301 14.57 1.11 21.31
C PHE A 301 15.49 -0.07 21.65
N GLY A 302 16.79 0.23 21.84
CA GLY A 302 17.85 -0.75 22.02
C GLY A 302 18.76 -0.83 20.81
N LYS A 303 19.91 -1.49 20.95
CA LYS A 303 20.89 -1.66 19.86
C LYS A 303 20.29 -2.35 18.63
N LEU A 304 19.38 -3.30 18.88
CA LEU A 304 18.68 -4.11 17.89
C LEU A 304 17.16 -3.87 17.94
N CYS A 305 16.70 -2.74 18.49
CA CYS A 305 15.28 -2.40 18.62
C CYS A 305 14.43 -3.44 19.38
N GLN A 306 15.07 -4.20 20.27
CA GLN A 306 14.47 -5.32 20.96
C GLN A 306 13.56 -4.93 22.14
N HIS A 307 13.57 -3.66 22.57
CA HIS A 307 12.84 -3.20 23.75
C HIS A 307 11.66 -2.28 23.37
N PRO A 308 10.43 -2.57 23.84
CA PRO A 308 9.29 -1.68 23.64
C PRO A 308 9.36 -0.51 24.62
N ARG A 309 9.10 0.72 24.17
CA ARG A 309 9.09 1.94 25.01
C ARG A 309 7.89 2.01 25.97
N LYS A 310 6.75 1.43 25.59
CA LYS A 310 5.56 1.41 26.45
C LYS A 310 5.56 0.13 27.27
N CYS A 311 5.46 0.28 28.59
CA CYS A 311 5.26 -0.83 29.51
C CYS A 311 3.77 -1.03 29.78
N ASN A 312 3.32 -2.29 29.83
CA ASN A 312 1.99 -2.64 30.32
C ASN A 312 2.02 -3.00 31.81
N MET A 313 2.69 -2.17 32.61
CA MET A 313 2.84 -2.33 34.06
C MET A 313 3.18 -0.98 34.70
N THR A 314 2.96 -0.88 36.01
CA THR A 314 3.31 0.31 36.79
C THR A 314 4.83 0.38 37.04
N GLU A 315 5.35 1.58 37.33
CA GLU A 315 6.77 1.77 37.66
C GLU A 315 7.19 0.94 38.88
N GLU A 316 6.32 0.80 39.88
CA GLU A 316 6.59 0.03 41.10
C GLU A 316 6.66 -1.48 40.81
N GLN A 317 5.75 -2.01 39.98
CA GLN A 317 5.81 -3.40 39.53
C GLN A 317 7.08 -3.66 38.70
N SER A 318 7.43 -2.74 37.80
CA SER A 318 8.66 -2.85 37.01
C SER A 318 9.88 -2.86 37.91
N LYS A 319 9.94 -1.97 38.91
CA LYS A 319 11.08 -1.85 39.82
C LYS A 319 11.27 -3.14 40.64
N ASN A 320 10.20 -3.66 41.21
CA ASN A 320 10.24 -4.87 42.05
C ASN A 320 10.77 -6.11 41.29
N LEU A 321 10.58 -6.18 39.98
CA LEU A 321 11.06 -7.29 39.15
C LEU A 321 12.56 -7.20 38.80
N CYS A 322 13.16 -6.01 38.94
CA CYS A 322 14.56 -5.76 38.63
C CYS A 322 15.43 -5.58 39.89
N GLU A 323 14.83 -5.67 41.07
CA GLU A 323 15.48 -5.43 42.35
C GLU A 323 16.05 -6.76 42.88
N SER A 324 17.38 -6.81 43.05
CA SER A 324 18.07 -7.96 43.63
C SER A 324 17.80 -8.08 45.13
N ALA A 325 18.19 -9.20 45.76
CA ALA A 325 17.97 -9.47 47.19
C ALA A 325 18.52 -8.38 48.13
N ASP A 326 19.55 -7.64 47.69
CA ASP A 326 20.18 -6.54 48.43
C ASP A 326 19.48 -5.18 48.25
N GLY A 327 18.34 -5.13 47.56
CA GLY A 327 17.60 -3.90 47.28
C GLY A 327 18.20 -3.03 46.17
N ILE A 328 19.20 -3.56 45.45
CA ILE A 328 19.89 -2.85 44.37
C ILE A 328 19.23 -3.21 43.04
N LEU A 329 18.85 -2.18 42.27
CA LEU A 329 18.24 -2.36 40.97
C LEU A 329 19.31 -2.75 39.93
N CYS A 330 19.12 -3.88 39.25
CA CYS A 330 20.03 -4.37 38.21
C CYS A 330 21.52 -4.34 38.63
N SER A 331 21.78 -4.69 39.88
CA SER A 331 23.12 -4.73 40.50
C SER A 331 23.93 -3.42 40.38
N GLY A 332 23.26 -2.29 40.10
CA GLY A 332 23.90 -1.00 39.84
C GLY A 332 24.66 -0.91 38.51
N LYS A 333 24.64 -1.99 37.71
CA LYS A 333 25.37 -2.15 36.44
C LYS A 333 24.46 -1.99 35.21
N GLY A 334 23.20 -1.64 35.43
CA GLY A 334 22.21 -1.48 34.37
C GLY A 334 21.03 -0.60 34.77
N SER A 335 20.02 -0.59 33.91
CA SER A 335 18.78 0.15 34.10
C SER A 335 17.59 -0.80 33.98
N CYS A 336 16.58 -0.64 34.83
CA CYS A 336 15.36 -1.44 34.75
C CYS A 336 14.37 -0.82 33.76
N HIS A 337 13.84 -1.65 32.87
CA HIS A 337 12.81 -1.25 31.92
C HIS A 337 11.77 -2.37 31.75
N CYS A 338 10.50 -2.07 32.05
CA CYS A 338 9.38 -3.01 32.04
C CYS A 338 9.65 -4.35 32.77
N GLY A 339 10.30 -4.29 33.93
CA GLY A 339 10.63 -5.46 34.74
C GLY A 339 11.77 -6.32 34.20
N LYS A 340 12.59 -5.79 33.28
CA LYS A 340 13.83 -6.42 32.81
C LYS A 340 15.00 -5.47 32.95
N CYS A 341 16.15 -6.01 33.38
CA CYS A 341 17.37 -5.24 33.42
C CYS A 341 18.01 -5.13 32.03
N ILE A 342 18.35 -3.90 31.65
CA ILE A 342 19.15 -3.56 30.48
C ILE A 342 20.55 -3.21 30.99
N CYS A 343 21.49 -4.13 30.82
CA CYS A 343 22.87 -3.98 31.29
C CYS A 343 23.64 -2.93 30.48
N SER A 344 24.52 -2.18 31.14
CA SER A 344 25.28 -1.11 30.50
C SER A 344 26.25 -1.65 29.45
N ALA A 345 26.30 -0.99 28.29
CA ALA A 345 27.17 -1.37 27.18
C ALA A 345 28.61 -0.85 27.31
N GLU A 346 28.91 -0.03 28.33
CA GLU A 346 30.27 0.47 28.56
C GLU A 346 31.24 -0.66 28.95
N GLU A 347 30.72 -1.80 29.38
CA GLU A 347 31.48 -3.01 29.68
C GLU A 347 30.76 -4.21 29.06
N TRP A 348 31.17 -4.61 27.86
CA TRP A 348 30.59 -5.68 27.04
C TRP A 348 30.59 -7.10 27.67
N TYR A 349 31.02 -7.18 28.93
CA TYR A 349 31.17 -8.37 29.75
C TYR A 349 30.07 -8.50 30.80
N ILE A 350 29.19 -7.50 30.95
CA ILE A 350 28.14 -7.55 31.98
C ILE A 350 26.87 -8.18 31.39
N SER A 351 26.43 -9.28 32.00
CA SER A 351 25.29 -10.09 31.56
C SER A 351 24.43 -10.56 32.76
N GLY A 352 23.43 -11.42 32.52
CA GLY A 352 22.53 -11.93 33.55
C GLY A 352 21.20 -11.18 33.66
N GLU A 353 20.21 -11.80 34.32
CA GLU A 353 18.85 -11.25 34.49
C GLU A 353 18.85 -9.96 35.31
N PHE A 354 19.80 -9.83 36.24
CA PHE A 354 19.97 -8.67 37.12
C PHE A 354 21.28 -7.90 36.87
N CYS A 355 21.94 -8.12 35.72
CA CYS A 355 23.25 -7.53 35.40
C CYS A 355 24.32 -7.77 36.48
N ASP A 356 24.22 -8.91 37.15
CA ASP A 356 25.07 -9.38 38.23
C ASP A 356 26.30 -10.14 37.73
N CYS A 357 26.24 -10.68 36.52
CA CYS A 357 27.36 -11.42 35.92
C CYS A 357 28.33 -10.47 35.24
N ASP A 358 29.61 -10.57 35.58
CA ASP A 358 30.70 -9.83 34.94
C ASP A 358 31.72 -10.83 34.42
N ASP A 359 31.85 -10.94 33.10
CA ASP A 359 32.73 -11.94 32.51
C ASP A 359 34.22 -11.69 32.82
N ARG A 360 34.58 -10.52 33.39
CA ARG A 360 35.92 -10.26 33.90
C ARG A 360 36.24 -11.03 35.17
N ASP A 361 35.21 -11.52 35.87
CA ASP A 361 35.35 -12.37 37.06
C ASP A 361 35.72 -13.81 36.69
N CYS A 362 35.60 -14.20 35.41
CA CYS A 362 36.13 -15.48 34.94
C CYS A 362 37.66 -15.53 35.00
N ASP A 363 38.17 -16.73 35.27
CA ASP A 363 39.60 -16.98 35.36
C ASP A 363 40.32 -16.67 34.04
N LYS A 364 41.54 -16.12 34.18
CA LYS A 364 42.40 -15.71 33.08
C LYS A 364 43.71 -16.47 33.14
N HIS A 365 44.19 -16.91 31.98
CA HIS A 365 45.55 -17.40 31.81
C HIS A 365 46.19 -16.67 30.63
N ASP A 366 47.43 -16.22 30.79
CA ASP A 366 48.14 -15.32 29.85
C ASP A 366 47.37 -14.05 29.46
N GLY A 367 46.55 -13.53 30.38
CA GLY A 367 45.77 -12.31 30.18
C GLY A 367 44.48 -12.47 29.36
N LEU A 368 44.16 -13.68 28.91
CA LEU A 368 42.94 -14.01 28.17
C LEU A 368 41.91 -14.69 29.08
N ILE A 369 40.68 -14.19 29.06
CA ILE A 369 39.53 -14.83 29.75
C ILE A 369 39.28 -16.18 29.10
N CYS A 370 39.21 -17.24 29.91
CA CYS A 370 39.03 -18.62 29.45
C CYS A 370 40.01 -19.03 28.33
N THR A 371 41.20 -18.40 28.29
CA THR A 371 42.23 -18.54 27.23
C THR A 371 41.75 -18.37 25.78
N GLY A 372 40.53 -17.89 25.57
CA GLY A 372 39.86 -17.92 24.26
C GLY A 372 39.42 -19.30 23.79
N ASN A 373 39.53 -20.34 24.63
CA ASN A 373 39.14 -21.74 24.35
C ASN A 373 37.86 -22.16 25.11
N GLY A 374 37.11 -21.19 25.59
CA GLY A 374 35.87 -21.40 26.34
C GLY A 374 35.04 -20.13 26.35
N ILE A 375 33.80 -20.26 26.82
CA ILE A 375 32.87 -19.14 27.00
C ILE A 375 32.74 -18.88 28.50
N CYS A 376 32.82 -17.62 28.92
CA CYS A 376 32.57 -17.26 30.31
C CYS A 376 31.07 -17.38 30.61
N SER A 377 30.74 -18.11 31.67
CA SER A 377 29.39 -18.32 32.19
C SER A 377 29.37 -17.80 33.63
N CYS A 378 29.22 -16.48 33.78
CA CYS A 378 29.06 -15.78 35.07
C CYS A 378 30.14 -16.14 36.12
N GLY A 379 31.41 -15.93 35.78
CA GLY A 379 32.54 -16.19 36.69
C GLY A 379 33.13 -17.59 36.60
N ASN A 380 32.57 -18.49 35.78
CA ASN A 380 33.16 -19.79 35.49
C ASN A 380 33.36 -20.00 33.98
N CYS A 381 34.50 -20.57 33.57
CA CYS A 381 34.74 -20.86 32.16
C CYS A 381 34.11 -22.20 31.74
N GLU A 382 33.23 -22.14 30.74
CA GLU A 382 32.74 -23.32 30.02
C GLU A 382 33.69 -23.64 28.87
N CYS A 383 34.57 -24.61 29.09
CA CYS A 383 35.59 -24.99 28.12
C CYS A 383 34.99 -25.71 26.91
N TRP A 384 35.50 -25.41 25.73
CA TRP A 384 35.15 -26.14 24.52
C TRP A 384 35.70 -27.57 24.58
N ASP A 385 35.10 -28.47 23.79
CA ASP A 385 35.47 -29.89 23.76
C ASP A 385 36.98 -30.08 23.57
N GLY A 386 37.59 -30.84 24.49
CA GLY A 386 39.03 -31.10 24.51
C GLY A 386 39.85 -30.10 25.34
N TRP A 387 39.26 -29.04 25.89
CA TRP A 387 39.91 -28.13 26.83
C TRP A 387 39.38 -28.32 28.26
N ASN A 388 40.24 -28.06 29.25
CA ASN A 388 39.93 -28.17 30.66
C ASN A 388 40.79 -27.19 31.48
N GLY A 389 40.58 -27.15 32.80
CA GLY A 389 41.19 -26.16 33.69
C GLY A 389 40.22 -25.01 33.98
N ASN A 390 40.50 -24.22 35.01
CA ASN A 390 39.58 -23.17 35.46
C ASN A 390 39.50 -22.01 34.45
N ALA A 391 40.55 -21.81 33.65
CA ALA A 391 40.61 -20.85 32.55
C ALA A 391 40.69 -21.55 31.18
N CYS A 392 40.30 -22.83 31.08
CA CYS A 392 40.40 -23.64 29.86
C CYS A 392 41.82 -23.74 29.26
N GLU A 393 42.83 -23.64 30.11
CA GLU A 393 44.25 -23.56 29.73
C GLU A 393 44.88 -24.93 29.43
N ILE A 394 44.20 -26.02 29.75
CA ILE A 394 44.70 -27.39 29.61
C ILE A 394 44.05 -28.06 28.41
N TRP A 395 44.83 -28.32 27.36
CA TRP A 395 44.38 -29.17 26.25
C TRP A 395 44.47 -30.66 26.64
N LEU A 396 43.34 -31.37 26.54
CA LEU A 396 43.17 -32.79 26.87
C LEU A 396 43.27 -33.72 25.65
N GLY A 397 43.74 -33.23 24.50
CA GLY A 397 43.80 -34.00 23.25
C GLY A 397 44.33 -35.43 23.43
N SER A 398 43.78 -36.36 22.65
CA SER A 398 44.25 -37.75 22.54
C SER A 398 45.75 -37.81 22.30
N GLU A 399 46.43 -38.71 23.01
CA GLU A 399 47.85 -39.06 22.88
C GLU A 399 48.36 -38.89 21.44
N TYR A 400 49.40 -38.08 21.26
CA TYR A 400 50.21 -38.13 20.04
C TYR A 400 50.90 -39.50 19.96
N PRO A 401 50.90 -40.18 18.79
CA PRO A 401 51.75 -41.34 18.54
C PRO A 401 53.26 -41.03 18.62
#